data_AF-A0AAN7BLI8-F1
#
_entry.id   AF-A0AAN7BLI8-F1
#
_cell.length_a   1.000
_cell.length_b   1.000
_cell.length_c   1.000
_cell.angle_alpha   90.00
_cell.angle_beta   90.00
_cell.angle_gamma   90.00
#
_symmetry.space_group_name_H-M   'P 1'
#
loop_
_entity.id
_entity.type
_entity.pdbx_description
1 polymer ?
#
loop_
_entity_poly.entity_id
_entity_poly.type
_entity_poly.pdbx_seq_one_letter_code
_entity_poly.pdbx_strand_id
1 'polypeptide(L)'
;MFPELSEGAAPAQSLTMPTYLGQDPNTLAQSQTFTNFQPLSMGNDFFSTQPLVACSEPLLPVVHEGRRLTHNRKHKYKDNDPSSIYTKPAGVMPWGPMTRERIPQHIFEYNKSSAELLPFKSYSKDELITFFTSSPNPERDLTLWIQSTPAQSNDRYAMGPSSGKCRYKGCPASQKTILKGFFRIAFDEFSSQTGTLLDPFHNAGYMHLHCFEELFDLGLLIHYGAGYRKFRIRADLRHFPYESRNPMALNRDHQTMGNFFNEWVQAQKLRCDQLHQANLIKGGSSPWYDGFHPDKPTPHRLRLGYKLTVSHLSLEVRGRAQARDARGGAHIGKHKGDLDLYMRLKKAEQNAKKRKRGGDDDEDDEDEPEITTVVPRKRARQGDMTVVGGTSSSRPPPLNLPTSAPLAQTLLPESSSSQIPITPTGRRTRQSSRQLESWVVDFLNNRQHLTRRETQQIQTALEDVPEHVQDNVLSAAEPAVADLVAPRNSIGSFEQVNVEKKLGKLSSRQRRQVEKFMGGLEKKGRFYSLE
;
A
#
# COMPACT_ATOMS: atom_id res chain seq x y z
N MET A 1 22.40 40.14 -47.10
CA MET A 1 22.49 41.23 -46.11
C MET A 1 21.12 41.34 -45.46
N PHE A 2 20.98 40.86 -44.23
CA PHE A 2 19.74 40.95 -43.44
C PHE A 2 19.68 42.31 -42.73
N PRO A 3 18.53 43.02 -42.70
CA PRO A 3 18.38 44.22 -41.90
C PRO A 3 17.81 43.91 -40.51
N GLU A 4 18.13 44.82 -39.60
CA GLU A 4 17.83 44.92 -38.17
C GLU A 4 16.36 44.79 -37.80
N LEU A 5 16.09 44.28 -36.59
CA LEU A 5 14.95 44.71 -35.77
C LEU A 5 15.38 44.92 -34.32
N SER A 6 15.19 46.17 -33.89
CA SER A 6 15.50 46.78 -32.61
C SER A 6 14.55 46.34 -31.48
N GLU A 7 15.11 46.15 -30.30
CA GLU A 7 14.41 45.95 -29.03
C GLU A 7 13.76 47.26 -28.53
N GLY A 8 12.45 47.23 -28.29
CA GLY A 8 11.70 48.31 -27.66
C GLY A 8 11.08 47.84 -26.34
N ALA A 9 11.60 48.35 -25.23
CA ALA A 9 11.08 48.13 -23.88
C ALA A 9 9.81 48.97 -23.62
N ALA A 10 8.76 48.35 -23.07
CA ALA A 10 7.53 49.02 -22.65
C ALA A 10 7.50 49.24 -21.12
N PRO A 11 7.00 50.39 -20.62
CA PRO A 11 6.99 50.70 -19.20
C PRO A 11 5.79 50.09 -18.45
N ALA A 12 6.04 49.71 -17.20
CA ALA A 12 5.06 49.20 -16.26
C ALA A 12 4.05 50.27 -15.82
N GLN A 13 2.76 49.96 -15.94
CA GLN A 13 1.68 50.79 -15.41
C GLN A 13 1.29 50.29 -14.01
N SER A 14 1.37 51.18 -13.03
CA SER A 14 0.91 50.99 -11.66
C SER A 14 -0.61 51.13 -11.57
N LEU A 15 -1.31 50.06 -11.24
CA LEU A 15 -2.75 50.08 -10.93
C LEU A 15 -2.96 50.39 -9.44
N THR A 16 -3.45 51.60 -9.18
CA THR A 16 -3.99 52.06 -7.90
C THR A 16 -5.36 51.43 -7.64
N MET A 17 -5.53 50.84 -6.46
CA MET A 17 -6.80 50.31 -5.94
C MET A 17 -7.73 51.44 -5.46
N PRO A 18 -9.04 51.41 -5.76
CA PRO A 18 -9.98 52.35 -5.19
C PRO A 18 -10.40 51.94 -3.77
N THR A 19 -10.31 52.90 -2.86
CA THR A 19 -10.83 52.88 -1.49
C THR A 19 -12.35 52.92 -1.51
N TYR A 20 -13.02 51.91 -0.92
CA TYR A 20 -14.47 51.91 -0.74
C TYR A 20 -14.80 52.35 0.70
N LEU A 21 -15.43 53.51 0.80
CA LEU A 21 -15.98 54.09 2.03
C LEU A 21 -17.27 53.36 2.43
N GLY A 22 -17.47 53.24 3.74
CA GLY A 22 -18.53 52.44 4.36
C GLY A 22 -19.95 53.01 4.27
N GLN A 23 -20.91 52.13 4.57
CA GLN A 23 -22.26 52.48 4.99
C GLN A 23 -22.72 51.53 6.10
N ASP A 24 -23.48 52.12 7.02
CA ASP A 24 -23.83 51.69 8.36
C ASP A 24 -24.75 50.45 8.47
N PRO A 25 -24.76 49.76 9.63
CA PRO A 25 -25.70 48.69 9.95
C PRO A 25 -26.85 49.21 10.81
N ASN A 26 -28.03 49.43 10.24
CA ASN A 26 -29.27 49.55 11.03
C ASN A 26 -30.53 49.46 10.16
N THR A 27 -31.12 48.27 10.03
CA THR A 27 -32.59 48.17 9.94
C THR A 27 -33.07 46.81 10.43
N LEU A 28 -33.83 46.86 11.52
CA LEU A 28 -34.54 45.74 12.13
C LEU A 28 -35.69 45.24 11.27
N ALA A 29 -35.90 43.92 11.38
CA ALA A 29 -37.17 43.20 11.48
C ALA A 29 -38.46 43.86 10.94
N GLN A 30 -39.12 43.17 10.02
CA GLN A 30 -40.58 43.07 10.02
C GLN A 30 -41.04 41.77 9.35
N SER A 31 -41.71 40.96 10.16
CA SER A 31 -42.46 39.76 9.84
C SER A 31 -43.65 40.09 8.94
N GLN A 32 -43.88 39.31 7.88
CA GLN A 32 -45.22 39.18 7.30
C GLN A 32 -45.47 37.73 6.88
N THR A 33 -46.35 37.09 7.64
CA THR A 33 -47.14 35.92 7.30
C THR A 33 -48.02 36.22 6.09
N PHE A 34 -47.97 35.36 5.06
CA PHE A 34 -49.06 35.23 4.10
C PHE A 34 -49.39 33.76 3.86
N THR A 35 -50.70 33.59 3.75
CA THR A 35 -51.54 32.41 3.87
C THR A 35 -51.76 31.67 2.56
N ASN A 36 -52.27 30.44 2.69
CA ASN A 36 -53.18 29.73 1.77
C ASN A 36 -52.64 29.23 0.43
N PHE A 37 -52.40 27.92 0.38
CA PHE A 37 -52.76 27.12 -0.78
C PHE A 37 -53.60 25.92 -0.31
N GLN A 38 -54.85 25.88 -0.78
CA GLN A 38 -55.72 24.71 -0.67
C GLN A 38 -55.27 23.61 -1.64
N PRO A 39 -55.49 22.33 -1.30
CA PRO A 39 -55.20 21.19 -2.15
C PRO A 39 -56.35 20.91 -3.13
N LEU A 40 -56.03 20.72 -4.41
CA LEU A 40 -56.96 20.13 -5.37
C LEU A 40 -57.00 18.61 -5.16
N SER A 41 -58.16 18.15 -4.69
CA SER A 41 -58.61 16.77 -4.69
C SER A 41 -59.31 16.47 -6.03
N MET A 42 -58.77 15.50 -6.76
CA MET A 42 -59.44 14.54 -7.66
C MET A 42 -58.44 13.38 -7.76
N GLY A 43 -58.77 12.10 -7.72
CA GLY A 43 -60.00 11.36 -7.86
C GLY A 43 -59.54 9.93 -8.18
N ASN A 44 -59.78 9.05 -7.22
CA ASN A 44 -59.86 7.59 -7.21
C ASN A 44 -59.56 6.69 -8.44
N ASP A 45 -59.13 5.49 -8.04
CA ASP A 45 -59.29 4.17 -8.67
C ASP A 45 -58.18 3.63 -9.59
N PHE A 46 -57.20 2.95 -8.98
CA PHE A 46 -56.71 1.65 -9.46
C PHE A 46 -56.01 0.89 -8.33
N PHE A 47 -56.77 0.10 -7.56
CA PHE A 47 -56.21 -0.89 -6.63
C PHE A 47 -55.63 -2.06 -7.44
N SER A 48 -54.35 -1.99 -7.76
CA SER A 48 -53.56 -3.16 -8.13
C SER A 48 -52.86 -3.67 -6.87
N THR A 49 -53.38 -4.77 -6.33
CA THR A 49 -52.75 -5.56 -5.27
C THR A 49 -51.39 -6.07 -5.73
N GLN A 50 -50.33 -5.31 -5.42
CA GLN A 50 -48.97 -5.81 -5.42
C GLN A 50 -48.69 -6.50 -4.08
N PRO A 51 -48.04 -7.67 -4.06
CA PRO A 51 -47.68 -8.33 -2.83
C PRO A 51 -46.68 -7.46 -2.07
N LEU A 52 -46.95 -7.24 -0.78
CA LEU A 52 -46.03 -6.63 0.17
C LEU A 52 -44.72 -7.42 0.13
N VAL A 53 -43.71 -6.86 -0.53
CA VAL A 53 -42.33 -7.31 -0.43
C VAL A 53 -41.97 -7.18 1.04
N ALA A 54 -41.68 -8.31 1.68
CA ALA A 54 -41.23 -8.38 3.06
C ALA A 54 -40.09 -7.38 3.24
N CYS A 55 -40.33 -6.32 4.02
CA CYS A 55 -39.28 -5.46 4.52
C CYS A 55 -38.33 -6.39 5.29
N SER A 56 -37.16 -6.61 4.73
CA SER A 56 -36.07 -7.31 5.39
C SER A 56 -35.85 -6.63 6.74
N GLU A 57 -36.06 -7.41 7.79
CA GLU A 57 -35.76 -7.05 9.17
C GLU A 57 -34.37 -6.40 9.20
N PRO A 58 -34.19 -5.19 9.78
CA PRO A 58 -32.88 -4.59 9.88
C PRO A 58 -32.03 -5.52 10.73
N LEU A 59 -31.11 -6.24 10.08
CA LEU A 59 -30.15 -7.12 10.75
C LEU A 59 -29.45 -6.29 11.82
N LEU A 60 -29.81 -6.54 13.09
CA LEU A 60 -29.17 -5.90 14.21
C LEU A 60 -27.66 -6.12 14.07
N PRO A 61 -26.83 -5.07 14.23
CA PRO A 61 -25.39 -5.22 14.10
C PRO A 61 -24.94 -6.30 15.08
N VAL A 62 -24.32 -7.35 14.55
CA VAL A 62 -23.67 -8.38 15.37
C VAL A 62 -22.62 -7.66 16.20
N VAL A 63 -22.90 -7.49 17.49
CA VAL A 63 -22.01 -6.78 18.40
C VAL A 63 -20.81 -7.70 18.67
N HIS A 64 -19.74 -7.51 17.90
CA HIS A 64 -18.45 -8.13 18.20
C HIS A 64 -17.79 -7.36 19.34
N GLU A 65 -18.18 -7.64 20.58
CA GLU A 65 -17.60 -6.98 21.75
C GLU A 65 -16.07 -7.23 21.81
N GLY A 66 -15.31 -6.15 21.63
CA GLY A 66 -13.88 -6.06 21.97
C GLY A 66 -12.86 -6.53 20.93
N ARG A 67 -13.24 -7.20 19.84
CA ARG A 67 -12.26 -7.65 18.82
C ARG A 67 -12.17 -6.68 17.64
N ARG A 68 -10.99 -6.06 17.48
CA ARG A 68 -10.65 -5.22 16.34
C ARG A 68 -9.60 -5.88 15.46
N LEU A 69 -9.79 -5.83 14.15
CA LEU A 69 -8.80 -6.24 13.17
C LEU A 69 -7.58 -5.33 13.25
N THR A 70 -6.42 -5.97 13.30
CA THR A 70 -5.12 -5.33 13.35
C THR A 70 -4.45 -5.36 11.99
N HIS A 71 -3.89 -4.23 11.58
CA HIS A 71 -3.05 -4.16 10.38
C HIS A 71 -1.57 -4.37 10.69
N ASN A 72 -1.24 -4.81 11.91
CA ASN A 72 0.13 -5.11 12.29
C ASN A 72 0.53 -6.48 11.75
N ARG A 73 1.60 -6.50 10.94
CA ARG A 73 2.14 -7.71 10.31
C ARG A 73 2.42 -8.85 11.30
N LYS A 74 2.76 -8.54 12.55
CA LYS A 74 3.09 -9.55 13.57
C LYS A 74 1.88 -10.38 14.02
N HIS A 75 0.65 -9.89 13.83
CA HIS A 75 -0.57 -10.49 14.40
C HIS A 75 -1.50 -11.09 13.33
N LYS A 76 -1.02 -11.25 12.10
CA LYS A 76 -1.85 -11.52 10.92
C LYS A 76 -2.48 -12.92 10.87
N TYR A 77 -2.08 -13.87 11.71
CA TYR A 77 -2.25 -15.30 11.41
C TYR A 77 -3.16 -16.11 12.34
N LYS A 78 -3.65 -15.57 13.47
CA LYS A 78 -4.50 -16.38 14.38
C LYS A 78 -5.85 -15.76 14.72
N ASP A 79 -5.92 -14.44 14.85
CA ASP A 79 -7.13 -13.75 15.35
C ASP A 79 -7.52 -12.53 14.50
N ASN A 80 -7.15 -12.52 13.21
CA ASN A 80 -7.26 -11.33 12.35
C ASN A 80 -7.96 -11.59 11.01
N ASP A 81 -8.92 -12.53 11.01
CA ASP A 81 -9.68 -12.88 9.81
C ASP A 81 -10.88 -11.92 9.65
N PRO A 82 -10.94 -11.11 8.57
CA PRO A 82 -12.05 -10.20 8.33
C PRO A 82 -13.39 -10.91 8.15
N SER A 83 -13.40 -12.17 7.68
CA SER A 83 -14.64 -12.92 7.46
C SER A 83 -15.36 -13.30 8.76
N SER A 84 -14.69 -13.16 9.90
CA SER A 84 -15.29 -13.34 11.23
C SER A 84 -16.08 -12.13 11.73
N ILE A 85 -15.94 -10.97 11.07
CA ILE A 85 -16.56 -9.70 11.46
C ILE A 85 -17.48 -9.19 10.35
N TYR A 86 -16.97 -9.19 9.12
CA TYR A 86 -17.68 -8.65 7.97
C TYR A 86 -18.40 -9.74 7.21
N THR A 87 -19.61 -9.42 6.77
CA THR A 87 -20.39 -10.29 5.90
C THR A 87 -19.94 -10.13 4.46
N LYS A 88 -20.21 -11.16 3.65
CA LYS A 88 -20.02 -11.05 2.20
C LYS A 88 -21.09 -10.10 1.65
N PRO A 89 -20.72 -9.16 0.76
CA PRO A 89 -21.70 -8.28 0.15
C PRO A 89 -22.71 -9.08 -0.66
N ALA A 90 -23.94 -8.58 -0.75
CA ALA A 90 -24.96 -9.13 -1.63
C ALA A 90 -24.45 -9.17 -3.07
N GLY A 91 -24.83 -10.19 -3.82
CA GLY A 91 -24.46 -10.32 -5.22
C GLY A 91 -25.04 -9.18 -6.05
N VAL A 92 -24.19 -8.39 -6.69
CA VAL A 92 -24.63 -7.31 -7.59
C VAL A 92 -24.83 -7.90 -8.98
N MET A 93 -26.04 -7.74 -9.52
CA MET A 93 -26.35 -8.19 -10.88
C MET A 93 -25.55 -7.39 -11.92
N PRO A 94 -25.02 -8.04 -12.97
CA PRO A 94 -24.39 -7.33 -14.08
C PRO A 94 -25.35 -6.32 -14.73
N TRP A 95 -24.82 -5.18 -15.18
CA TRP A 95 -25.64 -4.11 -15.77
C TRP A 95 -24.86 -3.21 -16.74
N GLY A 96 -25.58 -2.30 -17.39
CA GLY A 96 -25.05 -1.35 -18.37
C GLY A 96 -25.28 -1.79 -19.82
N PRO A 97 -24.79 -1.04 -20.81
CA PRO A 97 -24.85 -1.44 -22.21
C PRO A 97 -24.30 -2.86 -22.44
N MET A 98 -24.87 -3.56 -23.43
CA MET A 98 -24.34 -4.86 -23.86
C MET A 98 -23.11 -4.65 -24.76
N THR A 99 -22.08 -5.47 -24.58
CA THR A 99 -20.94 -5.54 -25.49
C THR A 99 -21.37 -6.10 -26.85
N ARG A 100 -20.74 -5.62 -27.93
CA ARG A 100 -21.00 -6.12 -29.30
C ARG A 100 -20.21 -7.40 -29.63
N GLU A 101 -19.89 -8.19 -28.62
CA GLU A 101 -19.14 -9.43 -28.77
C GLU A 101 -20.05 -10.59 -29.22
N ARG A 102 -19.45 -11.74 -29.57
CA ARG A 102 -20.21 -12.94 -30.01
C ARG A 102 -21.20 -13.42 -28.95
N ILE A 103 -20.90 -13.20 -27.67
CA ILE A 103 -21.79 -13.47 -26.54
C ILE A 103 -22.11 -12.10 -25.92
N PRO A 104 -23.36 -11.60 -26.02
CA PRO A 104 -23.75 -10.34 -25.42
C PRO A 104 -23.56 -10.41 -23.91
N GLN A 105 -22.75 -9.51 -23.38
CA GLN A 105 -22.49 -9.39 -21.95
C GLN A 105 -22.60 -7.93 -21.51
N HIS A 106 -23.09 -7.70 -20.30
CA HIS A 106 -23.13 -6.36 -19.73
C HIS A 106 -21.71 -5.82 -19.49
N ILE A 107 -21.48 -4.54 -19.77
CA ILE A 107 -20.14 -3.96 -19.56
C ILE A 107 -19.70 -4.01 -18.07
N PHE A 108 -20.63 -3.79 -17.13
CA PHE A 108 -20.36 -3.87 -15.70
C PHE A 108 -20.75 -5.25 -15.18
N GLU A 109 -19.74 -6.08 -14.99
CA GLU A 109 -19.87 -7.39 -14.38
C GLU A 109 -19.11 -7.41 -13.06
N TYR A 110 -19.71 -8.07 -12.08
CA TYR A 110 -19.17 -8.24 -10.75
C TYR A 110 -18.69 -9.67 -10.53
N ASN A 111 -17.72 -9.83 -9.66
CA ASN A 111 -17.35 -11.15 -9.16
C ASN A 111 -18.51 -11.73 -8.33
N LYS A 112 -18.91 -12.97 -8.58
CA LYS A 112 -20.01 -13.65 -7.86
C LYS A 112 -19.85 -13.67 -6.33
N SER A 113 -18.61 -13.62 -5.85
CA SER A 113 -18.28 -13.73 -4.42
C SER A 113 -18.05 -12.39 -3.72
N SER A 114 -18.12 -11.26 -4.44
CA SER A 114 -17.82 -9.93 -3.92
C SER A 114 -18.49 -8.82 -4.74
N ALA A 115 -18.82 -7.69 -4.14
CA ALA A 115 -19.28 -6.50 -4.85
C ALA A 115 -18.20 -5.77 -5.68
N GLU A 116 -17.13 -6.46 -6.07
CA GLU A 116 -16.06 -5.90 -6.90
C GLU A 116 -16.28 -6.21 -8.39
N LEU A 117 -16.09 -5.20 -9.26
CA LEU A 117 -16.09 -5.37 -10.70
C LEU A 117 -14.97 -6.32 -11.15
N LEU A 118 -15.20 -7.11 -12.20
CA LEU A 118 -14.22 -8.09 -12.68
C LEU A 118 -12.84 -7.45 -12.94
N PRO A 119 -11.75 -7.97 -12.35
CA PRO A 119 -10.46 -7.27 -12.22
C PRO A 119 -9.69 -7.09 -13.52
N PHE A 120 -10.03 -7.90 -14.52
CA PHE A 120 -9.46 -7.80 -15.87
C PHE A 120 -10.19 -6.78 -16.74
N LYS A 121 -11.40 -6.33 -16.35
CA LYS A 121 -12.11 -5.27 -17.07
C LYS A 121 -11.53 -3.90 -16.71
N SER A 122 -11.32 -3.11 -17.75
CA SER A 122 -10.96 -1.68 -17.68
C SER A 122 -11.90 -0.91 -18.58
N TYR A 123 -12.21 0.31 -18.17
CA TYR A 123 -13.29 1.09 -18.73
C TYR A 123 -12.77 2.34 -19.43
N SER A 124 -13.40 2.70 -20.54
CA SER A 124 -13.25 3.99 -21.20
C SER A 124 -13.77 5.11 -20.32
N LYS A 125 -13.56 6.36 -20.76
CA LYS A 125 -14.11 7.53 -20.06
C LYS A 125 -15.65 7.47 -20.01
N ASP A 126 -16.30 7.18 -21.11
CA ASP A 126 -17.77 7.17 -21.22
C ASP A 126 -18.39 6.02 -20.43
N GLU A 127 -17.72 4.87 -20.38
CA GLU A 127 -18.12 3.75 -19.54
C GLU A 127 -18.01 4.12 -18.05
N LEU A 128 -16.95 4.80 -17.61
CA LEU A 128 -16.84 5.29 -16.23
C LEU A 128 -17.94 6.31 -15.90
N ILE A 129 -18.26 7.23 -16.82
CA ILE A 129 -19.37 8.18 -16.65
C ILE A 129 -20.67 7.40 -16.46
N THR A 130 -20.96 6.43 -17.35
CA THR A 130 -22.14 5.57 -17.26
C THR A 130 -22.19 4.83 -15.92
N PHE A 131 -21.05 4.32 -15.44
CA PHE A 131 -20.95 3.66 -14.14
C PHE A 131 -21.34 4.59 -12.99
N PHE A 132 -20.91 5.86 -13.03
CA PHE A 132 -21.21 6.82 -11.97
C PHE A 132 -22.65 7.32 -12.00
N THR A 133 -23.26 7.46 -13.18
CA THR A 133 -24.54 8.18 -13.32
C THR A 133 -25.77 7.29 -13.49
N SER A 134 -25.62 6.05 -13.95
CA SER A 134 -26.73 5.31 -14.57
C SER A 134 -26.96 3.93 -13.96
N SER A 135 -26.56 3.69 -12.72
CA SER A 135 -26.78 2.39 -12.09
C SER A 135 -28.27 2.11 -11.86
N PRO A 136 -28.75 0.90 -12.20
CA PRO A 136 -30.14 0.52 -11.97
C PRO A 136 -30.42 0.12 -10.52
N ASN A 137 -29.40 0.00 -9.67
CA ASN A 137 -29.59 -0.45 -8.28
C ASN A 137 -30.10 0.70 -7.40
N PRO A 138 -31.34 0.65 -6.87
CA PRO A 138 -31.90 1.70 -6.03
C PRO A 138 -31.25 1.77 -4.64
N GLU A 139 -30.67 0.68 -4.15
CA GLU A 139 -30.00 0.61 -2.83
C GLU A 139 -28.54 1.09 -2.88
N ARG A 140 -28.06 1.48 -4.07
CA ARG A 140 -26.70 1.93 -4.28
C ARG A 140 -26.48 3.29 -3.61
N ASP A 141 -25.54 3.33 -2.67
CA ASP A 141 -25.08 4.56 -2.02
C ASP A 141 -23.63 4.85 -2.44
N LEU A 142 -23.45 5.25 -3.71
CA LEU A 142 -22.13 5.43 -4.30
C LEU A 142 -21.40 6.62 -3.66
N THR A 143 -20.28 6.32 -3.01
CA THR A 143 -19.31 7.33 -2.58
C THR A 143 -17.93 7.02 -3.17
N LEU A 144 -17.36 8.00 -3.86
CA LEU A 144 -15.99 7.95 -4.35
C LEU A 144 -15.04 8.46 -3.27
N TRP A 145 -14.28 7.56 -2.66
CA TRP A 145 -13.39 7.88 -1.55
C TRP A 145 -11.98 8.18 -2.04
N ILE A 146 -11.48 9.37 -1.72
CA ILE A 146 -10.09 9.75 -1.97
C ILE A 146 -9.24 9.21 -0.82
N GLN A 147 -8.39 8.24 -1.15
CA GLN A 147 -7.70 7.38 -0.21
C GLN A 147 -6.18 7.40 -0.39
N SER A 148 -5.48 7.15 0.70
CA SER A 148 -4.11 6.64 0.66
C SER A 148 -4.13 5.17 0.22
N THR A 149 -3.23 4.76 -0.66
CA THR A 149 -3.08 3.33 -0.99
C THR A 149 -2.59 2.57 0.26
N PRO A 150 -3.34 1.55 0.74
CA PRO A 150 -2.97 0.79 1.92
C PRO A 150 -1.78 -0.12 1.60
N ALA A 151 -0.84 -0.26 2.54
CA ALA A 151 0.33 -1.11 2.37
C ALA A 151 0.09 -2.49 3.00
N GLN A 152 0.54 -3.55 2.32
CA GLN A 152 0.53 -4.94 2.84
C GLN A 152 -0.87 -5.51 3.15
N SER A 153 -1.90 -4.97 2.50
CA SER A 153 -3.30 -5.41 2.64
C SER A 153 -3.81 -6.15 1.40
N ASN A 154 -2.92 -6.71 0.57
CA ASN A 154 -3.33 -7.36 -0.69
C ASN A 154 -4.23 -8.57 -0.47
N ASP A 155 -4.09 -9.24 0.67
CA ASP A 155 -4.90 -10.36 1.13
C ASP A 155 -6.32 -9.97 1.59
N ARG A 156 -6.55 -8.67 1.87
CA ARG A 156 -7.87 -8.15 2.25
C ARG A 156 -8.74 -7.83 1.04
N TYR A 157 -8.16 -7.72 -0.14
CA TYR A 157 -8.97 -7.49 -1.34
C TYR A 157 -9.64 -8.78 -1.79
N ALA A 158 -10.88 -8.66 -2.25
CA ALA A 158 -11.68 -9.81 -2.71
C ALA A 158 -10.98 -10.65 -3.79
N MET A 159 -10.22 -9.99 -4.68
CA MET A 159 -9.48 -10.65 -5.76
C MET A 159 -7.96 -10.44 -5.65
N GLY A 160 -7.48 -10.26 -4.42
CA GLY A 160 -6.06 -10.21 -4.13
C GLY A 160 -5.35 -9.02 -4.81
N PRO A 161 -4.14 -9.23 -5.37
CA PRO A 161 -3.40 -8.16 -6.06
C PRO A 161 -4.11 -7.57 -7.28
N SER A 162 -5.08 -8.28 -7.85
CA SER A 162 -5.78 -7.84 -9.07
C SER A 162 -6.78 -6.71 -8.80
N SER A 163 -7.31 -6.63 -7.58
CA SER A 163 -8.21 -5.57 -7.15
C SER A 163 -7.54 -4.20 -7.08
N GLY A 164 -6.24 -4.16 -6.74
CA GLY A 164 -5.45 -2.93 -6.65
C GLY A 164 -5.07 -2.29 -7.99
N LYS A 165 -5.77 -2.65 -9.08
CA LYS A 165 -5.53 -2.12 -10.44
C LYS A 165 -6.49 -0.97 -10.76
N CYS A 166 -5.95 0.03 -11.44
CA CYS A 166 -6.69 1.16 -11.96
C CYS A 166 -7.67 0.70 -13.04
N ARG A 167 -8.93 1.08 -12.88
CA ARG A 167 -10.01 0.71 -13.78
C ARG A 167 -10.04 1.52 -15.08
N TYR A 168 -9.25 2.56 -15.22
CA TYR A 168 -9.21 3.34 -16.44
C TYR A 168 -8.40 2.65 -17.55
N LYS A 169 -9.00 2.51 -18.73
CA LYS A 169 -8.38 1.87 -19.91
C LYS A 169 -7.12 2.61 -20.37
N GLY A 170 -7.14 3.94 -20.36
CA GLY A 170 -6.01 4.81 -20.75
C GLY A 170 -5.00 5.09 -19.64
N CYS A 171 -4.96 4.28 -18.57
CA CYS A 171 -4.00 4.47 -17.49
C CYS A 171 -2.55 4.35 -18.03
N PRO A 172 -1.66 5.32 -17.74
CA PRO A 172 -0.28 5.30 -18.26
C PRO A 172 0.61 4.23 -17.59
N ALA A 173 0.19 3.66 -16.46
CA ALA A 173 0.89 2.55 -15.83
C ALA A 173 0.60 1.24 -16.58
N SER A 174 1.64 0.59 -17.12
CA SER A 174 1.51 -0.61 -17.96
C SER A 174 0.70 -1.75 -17.32
N GLN A 175 0.98 -2.06 -16.05
CA GLN A 175 0.26 -3.09 -15.28
C GLN A 175 -0.99 -2.55 -14.55
N LYS A 176 -1.28 -1.25 -14.71
CA LYS A 176 -2.35 -0.50 -14.04
C LYS A 176 -2.32 -0.55 -12.52
N THR A 177 -1.29 -1.12 -11.91
CA THR A 177 -1.18 -1.24 -10.46
C THR A 177 -1.10 0.12 -9.79
N ILE A 178 -1.94 0.33 -8.77
CA ILE A 178 -1.87 1.52 -7.93
C ILE A 178 -0.83 1.28 -6.85
N LEU A 179 0.37 1.83 -7.05
CA LEU A 179 1.50 1.63 -6.16
C LEU A 179 1.35 2.45 -4.87
N LYS A 180 1.99 1.97 -3.80
CA LYS A 180 2.15 2.74 -2.56
C LYS A 180 2.82 4.09 -2.87
N GLY A 181 2.30 5.16 -2.26
CA GLY A 181 2.77 6.53 -2.46
C GLY A 181 1.94 7.31 -3.48
N PHE A 182 1.06 6.63 -4.22
CA PHE A 182 0.00 7.30 -4.98
C PHE A 182 -1.30 7.33 -4.17
N PHE A 183 -2.01 8.45 -4.28
CA PHE A 183 -3.41 8.55 -3.87
C PHE A 183 -4.29 7.87 -4.92
N ARG A 184 -5.42 7.37 -4.46
CA ARG A 184 -6.39 6.67 -5.29
C ARG A 184 -7.79 7.17 -4.99
N ILE A 185 -8.70 6.88 -5.89
CA ILE A 185 -10.13 7.01 -5.69
C ILE A 185 -10.75 5.61 -5.68
N ALA A 186 -11.53 5.28 -4.65
CA ALA A 186 -12.20 3.99 -4.49
C ALA A 186 -13.71 4.15 -4.75
N PHE A 187 -14.30 3.18 -5.45
CA PHE A 187 -15.72 3.21 -5.84
C PHE A 187 -16.53 2.37 -4.83
N ASP A 188 -17.02 3.01 -3.77
CA ASP A 188 -17.78 2.35 -2.70
C ASP A 188 -19.27 2.45 -2.99
N GLU A 189 -19.85 1.39 -3.55
CA GLU A 189 -21.27 1.34 -3.92
C GLU A 189 -22.21 1.16 -2.73
N PHE A 190 -21.69 0.76 -1.57
CA PHE A 190 -22.43 0.43 -0.36
C PHE A 190 -21.92 1.23 0.83
N SER A 191 -21.63 2.51 0.61
CA SER A 191 -20.87 3.33 1.55
C SER A 191 -21.51 3.46 2.94
N SER A 192 -22.82 3.28 3.07
CA SER A 192 -23.55 3.28 4.34
C SER A 192 -23.32 2.01 5.18
N GLN A 193 -23.00 0.89 4.54
CA GLN A 193 -22.78 -0.42 5.16
C GLN A 193 -21.28 -0.74 5.33
N THR A 194 -20.43 -0.07 4.55
CA THR A 194 -18.98 -0.28 4.53
C THR A 194 -18.32 0.09 5.87
N GLY A 195 -17.63 -0.88 6.47
CA GLY A 195 -16.91 -0.74 7.74
C GLY A 195 -17.71 -1.14 8.98
N THR A 196 -19.03 -1.32 8.85
CA THR A 196 -19.91 -1.86 9.90
C THR A 196 -20.40 -3.26 9.55
N LEU A 197 -20.96 -3.44 8.36
CA LEU A 197 -21.44 -4.74 7.87
C LEU A 197 -20.49 -5.32 6.82
N LEU A 198 -20.04 -4.49 5.88
CA LEU A 198 -19.19 -4.90 4.75
C LEU A 198 -17.72 -4.54 4.98
N ASP A 199 -16.82 -5.36 4.45
CA ASP A 199 -15.38 -5.11 4.56
C ASP A 199 -14.98 -3.84 3.76
N PRO A 200 -14.30 -2.85 4.38
CA PRO A 200 -13.89 -1.62 3.72
C PRO A 200 -12.89 -1.78 2.56
N PHE A 201 -12.31 -2.97 2.38
CA PHE A 201 -11.48 -3.31 1.23
C PHE A 201 -12.26 -3.82 0.02
N HIS A 202 -13.55 -4.11 0.15
CA HIS A 202 -14.40 -4.65 -0.92
C HIS A 202 -15.18 -3.54 -1.63
N ASN A 203 -14.46 -2.70 -2.37
CA ASN A 203 -15.04 -1.66 -3.23
C ASN A 203 -15.25 -2.19 -4.66
N ALA A 204 -16.14 -1.57 -5.43
CA ALA A 204 -16.42 -1.95 -6.81
C ALA A 204 -15.20 -1.81 -7.73
N GLY A 205 -14.33 -0.82 -7.45
CA GLY A 205 -13.11 -0.61 -8.20
C GLY A 205 -12.28 0.53 -7.64
N TYR A 206 -11.12 0.75 -8.26
CA TYR A 206 -10.17 1.79 -7.87
C TYR A 206 -9.58 2.47 -9.10
N MET A 207 -9.23 3.73 -8.98
CA MET A 207 -8.42 4.45 -9.96
C MET A 207 -7.29 5.22 -9.28
N HIS A 208 -6.18 5.43 -9.98
CA HIS A 208 -5.23 6.45 -9.54
C HIS A 208 -5.95 7.80 -9.49
N LEU A 209 -5.70 8.59 -8.45
CA LEU A 209 -6.27 9.94 -8.37
C LEU A 209 -5.84 10.78 -9.59
N HIS A 210 -4.59 10.64 -10.04
CA HIS A 210 -4.08 11.25 -11.27
C HIS A 210 -4.95 10.95 -12.49
N CYS A 211 -5.27 9.67 -12.74
CA CYS A 211 -6.11 9.28 -13.88
C CYS A 211 -7.53 9.85 -13.77
N PHE A 212 -8.08 9.98 -12.57
CA PHE A 212 -9.40 10.57 -12.38
C PHE A 212 -9.39 12.07 -12.71
N GLU A 213 -8.38 12.80 -12.24
CA GLU A 213 -8.23 14.25 -12.46
C GLU A 213 -7.78 14.62 -13.89
N GLU A 214 -7.19 13.69 -14.63
CA GLU A 214 -6.98 13.79 -16.08
C GLU A 214 -8.30 13.78 -16.85
N LEU A 215 -9.25 12.95 -16.41
CA LEU A 215 -10.50 12.72 -17.15
C LEU A 215 -11.60 13.70 -16.79
N PHE A 216 -11.64 14.11 -15.52
CA PHE A 216 -12.77 14.81 -14.93
C PHE A 216 -12.32 16.05 -14.15
N ASP A 217 -13.16 17.08 -14.16
CA ASP A 217 -13.02 18.23 -13.27
C ASP A 217 -13.48 17.85 -11.85
N LEU A 218 -12.55 17.30 -11.06
CA LEU A 218 -12.80 16.88 -9.70
C LEU A 218 -13.39 18.00 -8.81
N GLY A 219 -12.97 19.25 -9.03
CA GLY A 219 -13.46 20.38 -8.25
C GLY A 219 -14.94 20.65 -8.49
N LEU A 220 -15.36 20.65 -9.77
CA LEU A 220 -16.77 20.83 -10.11
C LEU A 220 -17.60 19.61 -9.70
N LEU A 221 -17.08 18.40 -9.86
CA LEU A 221 -17.78 17.18 -9.42
C LEU A 221 -18.02 17.18 -7.91
N ILE A 222 -17.08 17.62 -7.08
CA ILE A 222 -17.27 17.69 -5.62
C ILE A 222 -18.36 18.70 -5.25
N HIS A 223 -18.38 19.89 -5.85
CA HIS A 223 -19.29 20.96 -5.46
C HIS A 223 -20.71 20.81 -6.04
N TYR A 224 -20.82 20.33 -7.28
CA TYR A 224 -22.07 20.35 -8.03
C TYR A 224 -22.36 19.01 -8.73
N GLY A 225 -21.40 18.49 -9.48
CA GLY A 225 -21.63 17.37 -10.42
C GLY A 225 -22.09 16.08 -9.74
N ALA A 226 -21.41 15.65 -8.67
CA ALA A 226 -21.73 14.40 -7.99
C ALA A 226 -23.12 14.44 -7.34
N GLY A 227 -23.47 15.55 -6.69
CA GLY A 227 -24.79 15.75 -6.08
C GLY A 227 -25.93 15.64 -7.08
N TYR A 228 -25.81 16.31 -8.24
CA TYR A 228 -26.82 16.22 -9.31
C TYR A 228 -26.96 14.81 -9.91
N ARG A 229 -25.92 14.00 -9.80
CA ARG A 229 -25.88 12.62 -10.30
C ARG A 229 -26.07 11.58 -9.20
N LYS A 230 -26.53 11.99 -8.01
CA LYS A 230 -26.84 11.11 -6.86
C LYS A 230 -25.66 10.27 -6.37
N PHE A 231 -24.44 10.79 -6.42
CA PHE A 231 -23.28 10.19 -5.75
C PHE A 231 -22.46 11.24 -5.00
N ARG A 232 -21.48 10.81 -4.22
CA ARG A 232 -20.64 11.71 -3.42
C ARG A 232 -19.16 11.48 -3.71
N ILE A 233 -18.34 12.51 -3.54
CA ILE A 233 -16.88 12.40 -3.56
C ILE A 233 -16.37 12.99 -2.24
N ARG A 234 -15.61 12.22 -1.47
CA ARG A 234 -15.14 12.63 -0.13
C ARG A 234 -13.72 12.16 0.14
N ALA A 235 -12.98 12.89 0.97
CA ALA A 235 -11.76 12.36 1.56
C ALA A 235 -12.10 11.19 2.50
N ASP A 236 -11.35 10.09 2.41
CA ASP A 236 -11.51 8.99 3.34
C ASP A 236 -10.85 9.36 4.68
N LEU A 237 -11.68 9.85 5.59
CA LEU A 237 -11.32 10.16 6.98
C LEU A 237 -12.10 9.27 7.95
N ARG A 238 -12.69 8.17 7.43
CA ARG A 238 -13.60 7.32 8.19
C ARG A 238 -12.87 6.59 9.31
N HIS A 239 -13.57 6.45 10.43
CA HIS A 239 -13.23 5.51 11.50
C HIS A 239 -14.09 4.27 11.35
N PHE A 240 -13.48 3.08 11.32
CA PHE A 240 -14.19 1.81 11.25
C PHE A 240 -14.18 1.15 12.63
N PRO A 241 -15.35 0.89 13.25
CA PRO A 241 -15.43 0.41 14.63
C PRO A 241 -14.65 -0.89 14.90
N TYR A 242 -14.61 -1.77 13.90
CA TYR A 242 -13.98 -3.09 13.96
C TYR A 242 -12.55 -3.13 13.42
N GLU A 243 -12.00 -2.00 12.96
CA GLU A 243 -10.59 -1.91 12.57
C GLU A 243 -9.82 -1.13 13.64
N SER A 244 -8.60 -1.58 13.95
CA SER A 244 -7.68 -0.85 14.83
C SER A 244 -7.38 0.57 14.32
N ARG A 245 -7.43 0.75 13.00
CA ARG A 245 -7.32 2.03 12.29
C ARG A 245 -7.78 1.84 10.85
N ASN A 246 -8.17 2.92 10.17
CA ASN A 246 -8.40 2.88 8.73
C ASN A 246 -7.05 2.99 7.96
N PRO A 247 -6.59 1.94 7.26
CA PRO A 247 -5.30 1.94 6.56
C PRO A 247 -5.35 2.68 5.22
N MET A 248 -6.54 3.02 4.75
CA MET A 248 -6.82 3.76 3.52
C MET A 248 -7.05 5.25 3.79
N ALA A 249 -7.17 5.64 5.05
CA ALA A 249 -7.46 7.01 5.43
C ALA A 249 -6.41 7.98 4.90
N LEU A 250 -6.86 9.15 4.46
CA LEU A 250 -6.00 10.21 3.97
C LEU A 250 -5.11 10.76 5.09
N ASN A 251 -5.64 10.80 6.31
CA ASN A 251 -4.96 11.24 7.52
C ASN A 251 -4.17 10.14 8.26
N ARG A 252 -3.97 8.97 7.63
CA ARG A 252 -3.26 7.82 8.23
C ARG A 252 -1.84 8.18 8.69
N ASP A 253 -1.11 8.91 7.86
CA ASP A 253 0.31 9.22 8.11
C ASP A 253 0.47 10.57 8.82
N HIS A 254 -0.41 11.54 8.54
CA HIS A 254 -0.47 12.84 9.22
C HIS A 254 -1.91 13.29 9.42
N GLN A 255 -2.27 13.68 10.65
CA GLN A 255 -3.64 14.04 11.02
C GLN A 255 -4.20 15.24 10.23
N THR A 256 -3.32 16.19 9.88
CA THR A 256 -3.67 17.43 9.16
C THR A 256 -3.97 17.24 7.66
N MET A 257 -3.77 16.05 7.10
CA MET A 257 -4.04 15.80 5.66
C MET A 257 -5.48 16.08 5.24
N GLY A 258 -6.45 15.88 6.15
CA GLY A 258 -7.85 16.25 5.90
C GLY A 258 -8.04 17.76 5.69
N ASN A 259 -7.24 18.59 6.36
CA ASN A 259 -7.32 20.05 6.23
C ASN A 259 -6.86 20.50 4.84
N PHE A 260 -5.75 19.94 4.32
CA PHE A 260 -5.28 20.26 2.97
C PHE A 260 -6.26 19.86 1.88
N PHE A 261 -6.98 18.75 2.08
CA PHE A 261 -8.09 18.38 1.20
C PHE A 261 -9.19 19.45 1.23
N ASN A 262 -9.66 19.82 2.42
CA ASN A 262 -10.71 20.81 2.59
C ASN A 262 -10.30 22.19 2.04
N GLU A 263 -9.09 22.65 2.32
CA GLU A 263 -8.53 23.90 1.78
C GLU A 263 -8.53 23.90 0.26
N TRP A 264 -8.09 22.81 -0.39
CA TRP A 264 -8.14 22.71 -1.84
C TRP A 264 -9.58 22.75 -2.37
N VAL A 265 -10.50 22.01 -1.75
CA VAL A 265 -11.92 22.02 -2.13
C VAL A 265 -12.50 23.44 -2.01
N GLN A 266 -12.23 24.14 -0.91
CA GLN A 266 -12.69 25.52 -0.70
C GLN A 266 -12.08 26.47 -1.74
N ALA A 267 -10.80 26.33 -2.07
CA ALA A 267 -10.15 27.14 -3.10
C ALA A 267 -10.76 26.94 -4.51
N GLN A 268 -11.42 25.80 -4.77
CA GLN A 268 -12.15 25.58 -6.03
C GLN A 268 -13.54 26.22 -6.05
N LYS A 269 -14.11 26.57 -4.89
CA LYS A 269 -15.52 26.96 -4.75
C LYS A 269 -15.91 28.11 -5.68
N LEU A 270 -15.18 29.22 -5.64
CA LEU A 270 -15.48 30.40 -6.45
C LEU A 270 -15.51 30.09 -7.96
N ARG A 271 -14.52 29.33 -8.46
CA ARG A 271 -14.47 28.90 -9.87
C ARG A 271 -15.68 28.03 -10.22
N CYS A 272 -16.00 27.08 -9.35
CA CYS A 272 -17.13 26.18 -9.56
C CYS A 272 -18.47 26.91 -9.54
N ASP A 273 -18.65 27.88 -8.64
CA ASP A 273 -19.85 28.73 -8.56
C ASP A 273 -20.06 29.52 -9.86
N GLN A 274 -18.98 30.10 -10.39
CA GLN A 274 -19.02 30.83 -11.66
C GLN A 274 -19.41 29.92 -12.84
N LEU A 275 -18.84 28.72 -12.91
CA LEU A 275 -19.18 27.74 -13.95
C LEU A 275 -20.63 27.28 -13.82
N HIS A 276 -21.09 27.02 -12.61
CA HIS A 276 -22.46 26.63 -12.34
C HIS A 276 -23.45 27.75 -12.73
N GLN A 277 -23.16 29.00 -12.35
CA GLN A 277 -23.99 30.14 -12.72
C GLN A 277 -24.03 30.36 -14.24
N ALA A 278 -22.88 30.21 -14.92
CA ALA A 278 -22.83 30.30 -16.38
C ALA A 278 -23.67 29.20 -17.06
N ASN A 279 -23.69 27.99 -16.50
CA ASN A 279 -24.54 26.91 -17.00
C ASN A 279 -26.04 27.25 -16.84
N LEU A 280 -26.44 27.87 -15.73
CA LEU A 280 -27.83 28.30 -15.51
C LEU A 280 -28.27 29.40 -16.50
N ILE A 281 -27.41 30.39 -16.76
CA ILE A 281 -27.72 31.51 -17.67
C ILE A 281 -27.87 31.02 -19.12
N LYS A 282 -27.10 30.01 -19.53
CA LYS A 282 -27.07 29.52 -20.91
C LYS A 282 -28.35 28.84 -21.38
N GLY A 283 -29.32 28.56 -20.50
CA GLY A 283 -30.69 28.19 -20.87
C GLY A 283 -30.85 26.98 -21.81
N GLY A 284 -29.83 26.11 -21.93
CA GLY A 284 -29.85 24.91 -22.77
C GLY A 284 -29.30 25.08 -24.20
N SER A 285 -28.91 26.28 -24.66
CA SER A 285 -28.41 26.48 -26.04
C SER A 285 -26.94 26.08 -26.23
N SER A 286 -26.19 25.84 -25.16
CA SER A 286 -24.76 25.47 -25.17
C SER A 286 -24.56 24.22 -24.29
N PRO A 287 -23.64 23.31 -24.65
CA PRO A 287 -23.41 22.09 -23.87
C PRO A 287 -23.12 22.43 -22.41
N TRP A 288 -23.91 21.84 -21.51
CA TRP A 288 -23.80 22.03 -20.08
C TRP A 288 -22.46 21.49 -19.57
N TYR A 289 -21.68 22.33 -18.89
CA TYR A 289 -20.42 21.88 -18.30
C TYR A 289 -20.68 21.07 -17.02
N ASP A 290 -20.66 19.74 -17.12
CA ASP A 290 -21.01 18.83 -16.03
C ASP A 290 -19.79 18.30 -15.24
N GLY A 291 -18.58 18.71 -15.64
CA GLY A 291 -17.32 18.26 -15.04
C GLY A 291 -16.86 16.88 -15.51
N PHE A 292 -17.68 16.14 -16.25
CA PHE A 292 -17.26 14.90 -16.89
C PHE A 292 -16.56 15.13 -18.22
N HIS A 293 -16.84 16.25 -18.88
CA HIS A 293 -16.31 16.57 -20.21
C HIS A 293 -15.45 17.86 -20.19
N PRO A 294 -14.32 17.90 -19.46
CA PRO A 294 -13.37 19.00 -19.59
C PRO A 294 -12.74 19.01 -20.99
N ASP A 295 -12.67 20.18 -21.63
CA ASP A 295 -12.00 20.37 -22.92
C ASP A 295 -10.52 20.03 -22.84
N LYS A 296 -9.90 20.36 -21.70
CA LYS A 296 -8.50 20.08 -21.39
C LYS A 296 -8.39 19.66 -19.93
N PRO A 297 -7.48 18.72 -19.61
CA PRO A 297 -7.26 18.33 -18.23
C PRO A 297 -6.71 19.51 -17.43
N THR A 298 -7.12 19.64 -16.17
CA THR A 298 -6.58 20.66 -15.26
C THR A 298 -5.06 20.52 -15.17
N PRO A 299 -4.25 21.58 -15.21
CA PRO A 299 -2.80 21.47 -15.06
C PRO A 299 -2.41 20.76 -13.76
N HIS A 300 -1.45 19.81 -13.81
CA HIS A 300 -1.12 18.95 -12.66
C HIS A 300 -0.86 19.71 -11.35
N ARG A 301 -0.15 20.83 -11.40
CA ARG A 301 0.15 21.67 -10.22
C ARG A 301 -1.08 22.22 -9.47
N LEU A 302 -2.23 22.27 -10.15
CA LEU A 302 -3.51 22.74 -9.61
C LEU A 302 -4.41 21.60 -9.14
N ARG A 303 -4.09 20.35 -9.51
CA ARG A 303 -4.82 19.14 -9.11
C ARG A 303 -4.66 18.84 -7.62
N LEU A 304 -5.66 18.20 -7.04
CA LEU A 304 -5.65 17.74 -5.65
C LEU A 304 -4.52 16.75 -5.40
N GLY A 305 -4.27 15.80 -6.31
CA GLY A 305 -3.21 14.81 -6.14
C GLY A 305 -1.82 15.44 -5.95
N TYR A 306 -1.53 16.53 -6.67
CA TYR A 306 -0.31 17.32 -6.47
C TYR A 306 -0.28 17.98 -5.09
N LYS A 307 -1.37 18.66 -4.71
CA LYS A 307 -1.47 19.38 -3.43
C LYS A 307 -1.30 18.44 -2.24
N LEU A 308 -2.00 17.31 -2.23
CA LEU A 308 -1.85 16.27 -1.20
C LEU A 308 -0.42 15.73 -1.16
N THR A 309 0.22 15.52 -2.31
CA THR A 309 1.60 15.01 -2.34
C THR A 309 2.60 16.02 -1.79
N VAL A 310 2.49 17.29 -2.17
CA VAL A 310 3.37 18.35 -1.67
C VAL A 310 3.18 18.55 -0.17
N SER A 311 1.94 18.56 0.32
CA SER A 311 1.65 18.63 1.75
C SER A 311 2.17 17.41 2.52
N HIS A 312 2.06 16.20 1.96
CA HIS A 312 2.66 15.01 2.58
C HIS A 312 4.19 15.14 2.70
N LEU A 313 4.85 15.69 1.67
CA LEU A 313 6.29 15.91 1.66
C LEU A 313 6.73 17.02 2.63
N SER A 314 5.93 18.07 2.81
CA SER A 314 6.27 19.14 3.76
C SER A 314 6.17 18.69 5.23
N LEU A 315 5.35 17.67 5.50
CA LEU A 315 5.23 17.04 6.81
C LEU A 315 6.21 15.86 7.03
N GLU A 316 7.00 15.50 6.01
CA GLU A 316 7.95 14.39 6.10
C GLU A 316 9.12 14.75 7.04
N VAL A 317 9.45 13.86 7.97
CA VAL A 317 10.61 14.03 8.87
C VAL A 317 11.90 14.05 8.06
N ARG A 318 12.82 14.96 8.39
CA ARG A 318 14.10 15.19 7.69
C ARG A 318 14.87 13.89 7.35
N GLY A 319 14.97 12.96 8.30
CA GLY A 319 15.68 11.69 8.07
C GLY A 319 15.03 10.80 6.99
N ARG A 320 13.69 10.82 6.86
CA ARG A 320 12.99 10.09 5.79
C ARG A 320 13.21 10.76 4.43
N ALA A 321 13.17 12.10 4.39
CA ALA A 321 13.46 12.87 3.20
C ALA A 321 14.89 12.60 2.70
N GLN A 322 15.90 12.70 3.58
CA GLN A 322 17.29 12.39 3.26
C GLN A 322 17.46 10.95 2.76
N ALA A 323 16.87 9.97 3.45
CA ALA A 323 16.94 8.57 3.01
C ALA A 323 16.25 8.34 1.65
N ARG A 324 15.20 9.10 1.33
CA ARG A 324 14.52 9.06 0.03
C ARG A 324 15.39 9.67 -1.07
N ASP A 325 16.02 10.81 -0.79
CA ASP A 325 16.91 11.49 -1.73
C ASP A 325 18.19 10.68 -1.99
N ALA A 326 18.78 10.10 -0.94
CA ALA A 326 19.96 9.24 -1.03
C ALA A 326 19.71 7.95 -1.84
N ARG A 327 18.50 7.36 -1.76
CA ARG A 327 18.12 6.22 -2.62
C ARG A 327 18.02 6.60 -4.09
N GLY A 328 17.79 7.87 -4.40
CA GLY A 328 17.62 8.37 -5.77
C GLY A 328 16.45 7.72 -6.53
N GLY A 329 16.57 7.69 -7.86
CA GLY A 329 15.58 7.10 -8.76
C GLY A 329 14.30 7.94 -8.91
N ALA A 330 13.23 7.28 -9.38
CA ALA A 330 11.90 7.87 -9.57
C ALA A 330 11.06 7.79 -8.28
N HIS A 331 11.21 8.78 -7.39
CA HIS A 331 10.51 8.84 -6.11
C HIS A 331 9.50 9.99 -6.04
N ILE A 332 8.59 9.93 -5.04
CA ILE A 332 7.48 10.87 -4.84
C ILE A 332 7.88 12.35 -4.81
N GLY A 333 9.04 12.68 -4.24
CA GLY A 333 9.59 14.05 -4.29
C GLY A 333 9.83 14.62 -5.70
N LYS A 334 10.10 13.79 -6.71
CA LYS A 334 10.34 14.23 -8.09
C LYS A 334 9.05 14.34 -8.89
N HIS A 335 8.22 13.30 -8.86
CA HIS A 335 7.00 13.27 -9.67
C HIS A 335 5.80 13.96 -9.00
N LYS A 336 5.82 14.17 -7.68
CA LYS A 336 4.76 14.91 -6.95
C LYS A 336 3.34 14.43 -7.28
N GLY A 337 3.15 13.12 -7.37
CA GLY A 337 1.88 12.49 -7.72
C GLY A 337 1.54 12.42 -9.21
N ASP A 338 2.35 13.01 -10.09
CA ASP A 338 2.21 12.91 -11.56
C ASP A 338 2.57 11.49 -12.03
N LEU A 339 1.58 10.75 -12.53
CA LEU A 339 1.80 9.36 -12.94
C LEU A 339 2.57 9.28 -14.27
N ASP A 340 2.34 10.20 -15.20
CA ASP A 340 3.04 10.24 -16.49
C ASP A 340 4.52 10.56 -16.31
N LEU A 341 4.83 11.54 -15.46
CA LEU A 341 6.21 11.85 -15.08
C LEU A 341 6.87 10.67 -14.37
N TYR A 342 6.17 9.99 -13.46
CA TYR A 342 6.69 8.78 -12.82
C TYR A 342 7.05 7.69 -13.84
N MET A 343 6.17 7.41 -14.81
CA MET A 343 6.42 6.41 -15.85
C MET A 343 7.60 6.80 -16.75
N ARG A 344 7.71 8.08 -17.13
CA ARG A 344 8.88 8.60 -17.87
C ARG A 344 10.18 8.43 -17.09
N LEU A 345 10.20 8.80 -15.81
CA LEU A 345 11.38 8.64 -14.95
C LEU A 345 11.76 7.16 -14.79
N LYS A 346 10.78 6.26 -14.69
CA LYS A 346 11.04 4.81 -14.61
C LYS A 346 11.61 4.24 -15.90
N LYS A 347 11.08 4.64 -17.06
CA LYS A 347 11.62 4.24 -18.36
C LYS A 347 13.06 4.74 -18.55
N ALA A 348 13.33 5.99 -18.18
CA ALA A 348 14.69 6.54 -18.21
C ALA A 348 15.65 5.76 -17.29
N GLU A 349 15.21 5.39 -16.07
CA GLU A 349 15.99 4.58 -15.13
C GLU A 349 16.30 3.18 -15.70
N GLN A 350 15.33 2.55 -16.35
CA GLN A 350 15.51 1.24 -17.01
C GLN A 350 16.50 1.34 -18.18
N ASN A 351 16.35 2.36 -19.04
CA ASN A 351 17.24 2.56 -20.18
C ASN A 351 18.68 2.86 -19.74
N ALA A 352 18.88 3.65 -18.69
CA ALA A 352 20.19 3.89 -18.12
C ALA A 352 20.84 2.61 -17.56
N LYS A 353 20.04 1.71 -16.96
CA LYS A 353 20.52 0.40 -16.50
C LYS A 353 20.86 -0.54 -17.65
N LYS A 354 20.07 -0.53 -18.74
CA LYS A 354 20.38 -1.29 -19.96
C LYS A 354 21.71 -0.82 -20.56
N ARG A 355 21.91 0.50 -20.74
CA ARG A 355 23.17 1.09 -21.23
C ARG A 355 24.40 0.75 -20.39
N LYS A 356 24.26 0.65 -19.06
CA LYS A 356 25.36 0.21 -18.18
C LYS A 356 25.68 -1.28 -18.26
N ARG A 357 24.77 -2.09 -18.84
CA ARG A 357 24.92 -3.54 -18.97
C ARG A 357 25.33 -3.96 -20.38
N GLY A 358 24.87 -3.25 -21.41
CA GLY A 358 25.16 -3.51 -22.83
C GLY A 358 26.32 -2.69 -23.37
N GLY A 359 27.35 -2.44 -22.55
CA GLY A 359 28.60 -1.83 -23.04
C GLY A 359 29.59 -2.85 -23.61
N ASP A 360 29.23 -4.13 -23.69
CA ASP A 360 30.17 -5.21 -24.05
C ASP A 360 29.61 -6.32 -24.96
N ASP A 361 28.33 -6.32 -25.37
CA ASP A 361 27.79 -7.34 -26.29
C ASP A 361 26.43 -6.87 -26.86
N ASP A 362 26.43 -5.90 -27.79
CA ASP A 362 25.24 -5.56 -28.61
C ASP A 362 25.41 -6.20 -30.00
N GLU A 363 25.01 -7.46 -30.15
CA GLU A 363 24.47 -7.99 -31.41
C GLU A 363 23.24 -8.84 -31.10
N ASP A 364 22.12 -8.41 -31.68
CA ASP A 364 20.87 -9.12 -31.93
C ASP A 364 20.11 -9.78 -30.76
N ASP A 365 19.03 -9.12 -30.33
CA ASP A 365 17.72 -9.76 -30.21
C ASP A 365 16.62 -8.70 -30.13
N GLU A 366 15.80 -8.63 -31.19
CA GLU A 366 14.58 -7.82 -31.26
C GLU A 366 13.52 -8.42 -30.31
N ASP A 367 13.21 -7.70 -29.22
CA ASP A 367 12.15 -8.08 -28.27
C ASP A 367 10.74 -7.80 -28.84
N GLU A 368 10.10 -8.83 -29.40
CA GLU A 368 8.63 -8.95 -29.45
C GLU A 368 8.11 -9.27 -28.02
N PRO A 369 7.10 -8.54 -27.49
CA PRO A 369 6.58 -8.80 -26.15
C PRO A 369 5.65 -10.01 -26.13
N GLU A 370 6.22 -11.21 -25.99
CA GLU A 370 5.45 -12.44 -25.77
C GLU A 370 4.74 -12.41 -24.40
N ILE A 371 3.41 -12.52 -24.45
CA ILE A 371 2.52 -12.63 -23.30
C ILE A 371 2.77 -13.98 -22.63
N THR A 372 3.64 -14.01 -21.63
CA THR A 372 3.82 -15.19 -20.78
C THR A 372 2.67 -15.29 -19.77
N THR A 373 1.80 -16.27 -20.01
CA THR A 373 0.78 -16.72 -19.07
C THR A 373 1.46 -17.28 -17.81
N VAL A 374 1.11 -16.72 -16.66
CA VAL A 374 1.67 -17.10 -15.37
C VAL A 374 1.07 -18.44 -14.95
N VAL A 375 1.81 -19.53 -15.16
CA VAL A 375 1.53 -20.82 -14.52
C VAL A 375 1.89 -20.75 -13.03
N PRO A 376 0.98 -21.08 -12.10
CA PRO A 376 1.31 -21.08 -10.67
C PRO A 376 2.22 -22.26 -10.34
N ARG A 377 3.46 -21.97 -9.89
CA ARG A 377 4.35 -22.97 -9.28
C ARG A 377 3.73 -23.51 -7.99
N LYS A 378 3.12 -24.69 -8.06
CA LYS A 378 2.79 -25.54 -6.90
C LYS A 378 4.08 -25.82 -6.12
N ARG A 379 4.23 -25.21 -4.94
CA ARG A 379 5.15 -25.71 -3.92
C ARG A 379 4.48 -26.93 -3.28
N ALA A 380 4.88 -28.10 -3.73
CA ALA A 380 4.65 -29.34 -3.01
C ALA A 380 5.35 -29.23 -1.64
N ARG A 381 4.57 -29.32 -0.56
CA ARG A 381 5.09 -29.55 0.78
C ARG A 381 4.59 -30.93 1.18
N GLN A 382 5.47 -31.92 1.06
CA GLN A 382 5.35 -33.18 1.77
C GLN A 382 5.39 -32.86 3.27
N GLY A 383 4.45 -33.44 4.01
CA GLY A 383 4.31 -33.30 5.45
C GLY A 383 3.38 -34.41 5.92
N ASP A 384 4.03 -35.45 6.41
CA ASP A 384 3.55 -36.75 6.85
C ASP A 384 2.57 -36.68 8.04
N MET A 385 1.81 -37.76 8.18
CA MET A 385 0.72 -38.01 9.12
C MET A 385 1.18 -38.11 10.57
N THR A 386 0.31 -37.70 11.52
CA THR A 386 0.04 -38.50 12.73
C THR A 386 -1.35 -38.23 13.26
N VAL A 387 -2.09 -39.33 13.41
CA VAL A 387 -3.37 -39.50 14.09
C VAL A 387 -3.09 -39.71 15.58
N VAL A 388 -3.70 -38.93 16.49
CA VAL A 388 -4.02 -39.37 17.87
C VAL A 388 -5.24 -38.59 18.35
N GLY A 389 -6.30 -39.31 18.74
CA GLY A 389 -7.48 -38.78 19.43
C GLY A 389 -7.25 -38.63 20.94
N GLY A 390 -8.08 -37.82 21.60
CA GLY A 390 -7.99 -37.65 23.05
C GLY A 390 -8.93 -36.58 23.59
N THR A 391 -10.10 -37.05 23.99
CA THR A 391 -11.09 -36.56 24.95
C THR A 391 -10.79 -35.29 25.77
N SER A 392 -11.80 -34.43 25.80
CA SER A 392 -12.09 -33.35 26.74
C SER A 392 -12.21 -33.82 28.19
N SER A 393 -11.62 -33.08 29.13
CA SER A 393 -12.09 -32.98 30.52
C SER A 393 -11.51 -31.74 31.20
N SER A 394 -12.40 -31.04 31.89
CA SER A 394 -12.32 -29.77 32.60
C SER A 394 -11.43 -29.75 33.84
N ARG A 395 -10.70 -28.64 34.06
CA ARG A 395 -10.48 -28.09 35.42
C ARG A 395 -10.04 -26.62 35.40
N PRO A 396 -10.62 -25.74 36.23
CA PRO A 396 -10.22 -24.33 36.34
C PRO A 396 -9.00 -24.15 37.27
N PRO A 397 -8.19 -23.08 37.11
CA PRO A 397 -7.11 -22.76 38.04
C PRO A 397 -7.63 -21.98 39.27
N PRO A 398 -7.03 -22.16 40.46
CA PRO A 398 -7.40 -21.41 41.65
C PRO A 398 -6.73 -20.03 41.71
N LEU A 399 -7.43 -19.16 42.43
CA LEU A 399 -7.09 -17.79 42.82
C LEU A 399 -5.77 -17.72 43.61
N ASN A 400 -4.94 -16.72 43.30
CA ASN A 400 -3.82 -16.30 44.15
C ASN A 400 -4.03 -14.84 44.58
N LEU A 401 -4.11 -14.62 45.89
CA LEU A 401 -3.97 -13.32 46.58
C LEU A 401 -2.55 -13.20 47.18
N PRO A 402 -2.10 -11.98 47.54
CA PRO A 402 -0.69 -11.59 47.52
C PRO A 402 0.01 -11.82 48.87
N THR A 403 1.29 -12.20 48.80
CA THR A 403 2.16 -12.30 49.98
C THR A 403 3.32 -11.30 49.85
N SER A 404 3.24 -10.30 50.73
CA SER A 404 4.29 -9.49 51.39
C SER A 404 5.72 -9.43 50.82
N ALA A 405 6.19 -8.19 50.67
CA ALA A 405 7.59 -7.78 50.58
C ALA A 405 8.44 -8.23 51.78
N PRO A 406 9.77 -8.30 51.59
CA PRO A 406 10.64 -7.66 52.57
C PRO A 406 11.81 -6.86 51.96
N LEU A 407 12.02 -5.69 52.57
CA LEU A 407 13.25 -5.05 53.03
C LEU A 407 14.59 -5.27 52.30
N ALA A 408 15.17 -4.11 52.01
CA ALA A 408 16.51 -3.86 51.50
C ALA A 408 17.63 -4.38 52.40
N GLN A 409 18.69 -4.90 51.78
CA GLN A 409 20.03 -4.92 52.35
C GLN A 409 21.06 -4.50 51.31
N THR A 410 21.82 -3.48 51.70
CA THR A 410 22.95 -2.86 51.02
C THR A 410 24.19 -3.73 51.22
N LEU A 411 24.88 -4.15 50.15
CA LEU A 411 26.22 -4.74 50.22
C LEU A 411 27.13 -4.23 49.10
N LEU A 412 28.41 -4.12 49.47
CA LEU A 412 29.57 -3.45 48.86
C LEU A 412 30.08 -4.12 47.56
N PRO A 413 30.95 -3.44 46.76
CA PRO A 413 31.39 -3.97 45.47
C PRO A 413 32.55 -4.96 45.64
N GLU A 414 32.32 -6.23 45.26
CA GLU A 414 33.37 -7.23 45.10
C GLU A 414 34.01 -7.16 43.71
N SER A 415 35.32 -7.35 43.70
CA SER A 415 36.21 -7.37 42.53
C SER A 415 35.76 -8.36 41.46
N SER A 416 35.66 -7.86 40.23
CA SER A 416 35.26 -8.58 39.02
C SER A 416 36.11 -9.81 38.72
N SER A 417 35.61 -10.99 39.07
CA SER A 417 36.09 -12.24 38.49
C SER A 417 35.46 -12.42 37.11
N SER A 418 36.28 -12.51 36.05
CA SER A 418 35.88 -12.83 34.67
C SER A 418 35.35 -14.27 34.57
N GLN A 419 34.15 -14.53 35.11
CA GLN A 419 33.47 -15.80 34.89
C GLN A 419 32.61 -15.69 33.65
N ILE A 420 32.72 -16.70 32.79
CA ILE A 420 31.87 -16.88 31.61
C ILE A 420 30.43 -17.04 32.12
N PRO A 421 29.44 -16.33 31.55
CA PRO A 421 28.06 -16.50 31.93
C PRO A 421 27.63 -17.95 31.66
N ILE A 422 27.54 -18.75 32.72
CA ILE A 422 27.02 -20.13 32.66
C ILE A 422 25.53 -20.02 32.39
N THR A 423 25.13 -20.20 31.13
CA THR A 423 23.71 -20.19 30.75
C THR A 423 23.10 -21.59 30.84
N PRO A 424 21.85 -21.71 31.33
CA PRO A 424 21.17 -23.00 31.54
C PRO A 424 20.92 -23.75 30.22
N THR A 425 20.80 -25.08 30.35
CA THR A 425 20.61 -26.08 29.29
C THR A 425 19.26 -25.94 28.56
N GLY A 426 19.12 -24.89 27.74
CA GLY A 426 17.93 -24.61 26.94
C GLY A 426 18.28 -24.01 25.58
N ARG A 427 17.32 -24.08 24.64
CA ARG A 427 17.50 -23.61 23.26
C ARG A 427 17.78 -22.10 23.24
N ARG A 428 19.01 -21.70 22.86
CA ARG A 428 19.43 -20.28 22.85
C ARG A 428 18.56 -19.44 21.91
N THR A 429 18.20 -18.23 22.34
CA THR A 429 17.53 -17.23 21.51
C THR A 429 18.55 -16.49 20.65
N ARG A 430 18.09 -15.90 19.52
CA ARG A 430 18.96 -15.09 18.63
C ARG A 430 19.68 -13.95 19.36
N GLN A 431 19.07 -13.38 20.40
CA GLN A 431 19.67 -12.32 21.21
C GLN A 431 20.79 -12.85 22.09
N SER A 432 20.59 -14.01 22.72
CA SER A 432 21.62 -14.67 23.55
C SER A 432 22.83 -15.10 22.71
N SER A 433 22.63 -15.60 21.49
CA SER A 433 23.75 -15.94 20.60
C SER A 433 24.60 -14.72 20.22
N ARG A 434 23.97 -13.56 19.99
CA ARG A 434 24.69 -12.31 19.69
C ARG A 434 25.44 -11.73 20.88
N GLN A 435 24.87 -11.87 22.08
CA GLN A 435 25.56 -11.47 23.30
C GLN A 435 26.78 -12.35 23.57
N LEU A 436 26.66 -13.67 23.33
CA LEU A 436 27.80 -14.57 23.39
C LEU A 436 28.86 -14.19 22.35
N GLU A 437 28.45 -13.95 21.09
CA GLU A 437 29.34 -13.53 20.00
C GLU A 437 30.16 -12.30 20.39
N SER A 438 29.51 -11.21 20.82
CA SER A 438 30.19 -9.99 21.27
C SER A 438 31.13 -10.27 22.43
N TRP A 439 30.66 -11.03 23.43
CA TRP A 439 31.45 -11.32 24.61
C TRP A 439 32.71 -12.14 24.28
N VAL A 440 32.61 -13.17 23.42
CA VAL A 440 33.76 -13.99 23.04
C VAL A 440 34.74 -13.15 22.22
N VAL A 441 34.27 -12.35 21.26
CA VAL A 441 35.15 -11.47 20.46
C VAL A 441 35.88 -10.47 21.34
N ASP A 442 35.17 -9.81 22.25
CA ASP A 442 35.78 -8.86 23.20
C ASP A 442 36.77 -9.56 24.13
N PHE A 443 36.45 -10.77 24.59
CA PHE A 443 37.34 -11.56 25.44
C PHE A 443 38.62 -11.96 24.71
N LEU A 444 38.52 -12.42 23.46
CA LEU A 444 39.66 -12.81 22.63
C LEU A 444 40.54 -11.61 22.28
N ASN A 445 39.95 -10.45 21.97
CA ASN A 445 40.71 -9.23 21.64
C ASN A 445 41.49 -8.67 22.83
N ASN A 446 41.01 -8.89 24.06
CA ASN A 446 41.63 -8.34 25.27
C ASN A 446 42.62 -9.30 25.95
N ARG A 447 42.82 -10.52 25.43
CA ARG A 447 43.71 -11.54 26.02
C ARG A 447 44.75 -12.00 25.00
N GLN A 448 46.02 -11.66 25.25
CA GLN A 448 47.14 -12.14 24.41
C GLN A 448 47.46 -13.63 24.59
N HIS A 449 47.11 -14.19 25.75
CA HIS A 449 47.33 -15.60 26.05
C HIS A 449 46.09 -16.20 26.70
N LEU A 450 45.57 -17.27 26.10
CA LEU A 450 44.48 -18.06 26.66
C LEU A 450 45.04 -19.20 27.48
N THR A 451 44.54 -19.37 28.70
CA THR A 451 44.79 -20.58 29.48
C THR A 451 44.00 -21.76 28.89
N ARG A 452 44.51 -22.98 29.07
CA ARG A 452 43.84 -24.22 28.63
C ARG A 452 42.37 -24.30 29.09
N ARG A 453 42.07 -23.78 30.29
CA ARG A 453 40.72 -23.75 30.86
C ARG A 453 39.81 -22.79 30.09
N GLU A 454 40.29 -21.59 29.76
CA GLU A 454 39.52 -20.60 29.00
C GLU A 454 39.25 -21.09 27.58
N THR A 455 40.25 -21.70 26.92
CA THR A 455 40.08 -22.32 25.59
C THR A 455 38.97 -23.37 25.61
N GLN A 456 38.97 -24.27 26.60
CA GLN A 456 37.93 -25.30 26.72
C GLN A 456 36.55 -24.69 26.94
N GLN A 457 36.44 -23.64 27.75
CA GLN A 457 35.16 -23.01 28.00
C GLN A 457 34.60 -22.28 26.77
N ILE A 458 35.46 -21.62 25.98
CA ILE A 458 35.06 -20.99 24.71
C ILE A 458 34.62 -22.06 23.71
N GLN A 459 35.35 -23.16 23.60
CA GLN A 459 34.98 -24.30 22.75
C GLN A 459 33.58 -24.83 23.10
N THR A 460 33.33 -25.12 24.39
CA THR A 460 32.01 -25.59 24.86
C THR A 460 30.91 -24.56 24.61
N ALA A 461 31.20 -23.26 24.78
CA ALA A 461 30.22 -22.20 24.50
C ALA A 461 29.88 -22.08 23.00
N LEU A 462 30.85 -22.34 22.13
CA LEU A 462 30.69 -22.29 20.68
C LEU A 462 29.99 -23.51 20.08
N GLU A 463 30.09 -24.69 20.70
CA GLU A 463 29.44 -25.93 20.25
C GLU A 463 27.90 -25.79 20.14
N ASP A 464 27.28 -25.01 21.02
CA ASP A 464 25.82 -24.83 21.09
C ASP A 464 25.27 -23.67 20.23
N VAL A 465 26.12 -22.89 19.56
CA VAL A 465 25.69 -21.77 18.71
C VAL A 465 25.67 -22.12 17.22
N PRO A 466 24.80 -21.48 16.41
CA PRO A 466 24.74 -21.74 14.97
C PRO A 466 26.06 -21.45 14.25
N GLU A 467 26.36 -22.21 13.20
CA GLU A 467 27.61 -22.16 12.40
C GLU A 467 28.02 -20.73 12.00
N HIS A 468 27.09 -19.88 11.52
CA HIS A 468 27.41 -18.50 11.14
C HIS A 468 27.91 -17.61 12.30
N VAL A 469 27.57 -17.93 13.55
CA VAL A 469 28.07 -17.23 14.73
C VAL A 469 29.48 -17.73 15.07
N GLN A 470 29.74 -19.03 14.91
CA GLN A 470 31.08 -19.61 15.05
C GLN A 470 32.04 -18.97 14.03
N ASP A 471 31.62 -18.88 12.76
CA ASP A 471 32.39 -18.24 11.68
C ASP A 471 32.75 -16.78 12.01
N ASN A 472 31.79 -16.02 12.54
CA ASN A 472 32.01 -14.63 12.93
C ASN A 472 33.02 -14.51 14.08
N VAL A 473 32.93 -15.38 15.10
CA VAL A 473 33.87 -15.38 16.23
C VAL A 473 35.28 -15.78 15.77
N LEU A 474 35.39 -16.84 14.96
CA LEU A 474 36.67 -17.35 14.47
C LEU A 474 37.35 -16.37 13.50
N SER A 475 36.58 -15.67 12.65
CA SER A 475 37.14 -14.66 11.74
C SER A 475 37.58 -13.36 12.42
N ALA A 476 37.08 -13.11 13.64
CA ALA A 476 37.49 -11.96 14.45
C ALA A 476 38.71 -12.23 15.34
N ALA A 477 39.07 -13.51 15.55
CA ALA A 477 40.21 -13.91 16.36
C ALA A 477 41.51 -13.95 15.54
N GLU A 478 42.66 -13.78 16.21
CA GLU A 478 43.97 -14.02 15.60
C GLU A 478 44.07 -15.49 15.14
N PRO A 479 44.66 -15.81 13.97
CA PRO A 479 44.65 -17.17 13.41
C PRO A 479 45.13 -18.26 14.38
N ALA A 480 46.21 -18.00 15.13
CA ALA A 480 46.74 -18.95 16.11
C ALA A 480 45.78 -19.23 17.26
N VAL A 481 44.97 -18.23 17.64
CA VAL A 481 43.94 -18.35 18.68
C VAL A 481 42.67 -18.98 18.13
N ALA A 482 42.29 -18.66 16.89
CA ALA A 482 41.16 -19.24 16.19
C ALA A 482 41.27 -20.78 16.11
N ASP A 483 42.46 -21.30 15.76
CA ASP A 483 42.72 -22.74 15.70
C ASP A 483 42.60 -23.41 17.08
N LEU A 484 42.99 -22.71 18.15
CA LEU A 484 42.86 -23.21 19.51
C LEU A 484 41.41 -23.26 19.99
N VAL A 485 40.56 -22.31 19.59
CA VAL A 485 39.16 -22.21 20.07
C VAL A 485 38.12 -22.80 19.12
N ALA A 486 38.53 -23.25 17.94
CA ALA A 486 37.64 -23.92 16.98
C ALA A 486 36.96 -25.15 17.62
N PRO A 487 35.62 -25.31 17.47
CA PRO A 487 34.91 -26.47 18.00
C PRO A 487 35.48 -27.76 17.42
N ARG A 488 35.62 -28.81 18.23
CA ARG A 488 36.23 -30.09 17.81
C ARG A 488 35.54 -30.73 16.60
N ASN A 489 34.27 -30.43 16.38
CA ASN A 489 33.47 -30.92 15.27
C ASN A 489 33.74 -30.20 13.93
N SER A 490 34.49 -29.09 13.93
CA SER A 490 34.74 -28.26 12.74
C SER A 490 36.02 -28.66 11.97
N ILE A 491 37.00 -29.26 12.65
CA ILE A 491 38.37 -29.45 12.12
C ILE A 491 38.45 -30.52 11.02
N GLY A 492 37.48 -31.44 10.92
CA GLY A 492 37.47 -32.49 9.88
C GLY A 492 36.69 -32.15 8.60
N SER A 493 36.00 -31.00 8.52
CA SER A 493 35.06 -30.72 7.42
C SER A 493 35.15 -29.32 6.82
N PHE A 494 35.98 -28.44 7.37
CA PHE A 494 35.93 -27.01 7.07
C PHE A 494 36.35 -26.65 5.64
N GLU A 495 37.27 -27.38 5.01
CA GLU A 495 37.70 -27.05 3.64
C GLU A 495 36.76 -27.62 2.56
N GLN A 496 36.32 -28.87 2.66
CA GLN A 496 35.44 -29.47 1.64
C GLN A 496 33.99 -28.98 1.72
N VAL A 497 33.42 -28.83 2.93
CA VAL A 497 32.02 -28.41 3.09
C VAL A 497 31.83 -26.93 2.75
N ASN A 498 32.85 -26.09 2.94
CA ASN A 498 32.78 -24.66 2.66
C ASN A 498 32.88 -24.37 1.14
N VAL A 499 33.62 -25.18 0.38
CA VAL A 499 33.63 -25.11 -1.08
C VAL A 499 32.27 -25.50 -1.66
N GLU A 500 31.65 -26.60 -1.20
CA GLU A 500 30.33 -27.02 -1.67
C GLU A 500 29.21 -26.06 -1.25
N LYS A 501 29.23 -25.54 -0.02
CA LYS A 501 28.27 -24.51 0.43
C LYS A 501 28.44 -23.20 -0.34
N LYS A 502 29.67 -22.79 -0.67
CA LYS A 502 29.93 -21.59 -1.51
C LYS A 502 29.46 -21.81 -2.95
N LEU A 503 29.70 -22.98 -3.54
CA LEU A 503 29.19 -23.35 -4.87
C LEU A 503 27.66 -23.40 -4.90
N GLY A 504 27.02 -23.89 -3.83
CA GLY A 504 25.56 -23.92 -3.69
C GLY A 504 24.91 -22.52 -3.62
N LYS A 505 25.64 -21.50 -3.16
CA LYS A 505 25.16 -20.11 -3.10
C LYS A 505 25.33 -19.33 -4.41
N LEU A 506 26.07 -19.86 -5.38
CA LEU A 506 26.24 -19.23 -6.70
C LEU A 506 24.99 -19.37 -7.55
N SER A 507 24.69 -18.34 -8.36
CA SER A 507 23.66 -18.39 -9.39
C SER A 507 24.00 -19.41 -10.47
N SER A 508 23.01 -19.95 -11.18
CA SER A 508 23.24 -20.96 -12.24
C SER A 508 24.24 -20.50 -13.30
N ARG A 509 24.29 -19.19 -13.59
CA ARG A 509 25.26 -18.61 -14.54
C ARG A 509 26.68 -18.63 -13.99
N GLN A 510 26.87 -18.30 -12.71
CA GLN A 510 28.18 -18.33 -12.05
C GLN A 510 28.69 -19.76 -11.88
N ARG A 511 27.82 -20.74 -11.58
CA ARG A 511 28.22 -22.16 -11.52
C ARG A 511 28.75 -22.65 -12.86
N ARG A 512 28.07 -22.34 -13.96
CA ARG A 512 28.55 -22.68 -15.31
C ARG A 512 29.91 -22.05 -15.64
N GLN A 513 30.18 -20.83 -15.17
CA GLN A 513 31.49 -20.19 -15.35
C GLN A 513 32.58 -20.89 -14.55
N VAL A 514 32.31 -21.26 -13.29
CA VAL A 514 33.25 -22.01 -12.46
C VAL A 514 33.49 -23.42 -13.03
N GLU A 515 32.45 -24.12 -13.48
CA GLU A 515 32.57 -25.42 -14.14
C GLU A 515 33.39 -25.34 -15.43
N LYS A 516 33.17 -24.30 -16.26
CA LYS A 516 33.94 -24.08 -17.49
C LYS A 516 35.42 -23.77 -17.18
N PHE A 517 35.69 -23.02 -16.12
CA PHE A 517 37.04 -22.72 -15.67
C PHE A 517 37.76 -23.97 -15.14
N MET A 518 37.11 -24.75 -14.27
CA MET A 518 37.64 -26.01 -13.74
C MET A 518 37.91 -27.03 -14.84
N GLY A 519 36.97 -27.20 -15.78
CA GLY A 519 37.18 -28.06 -16.96
C GLY A 519 38.32 -27.59 -17.87
N GLY A 520 38.64 -26.29 -17.87
CA GLY A 520 39.81 -25.74 -18.55
C GLY A 520 41.13 -26.08 -17.85
N LEU A 521 41.14 -26.06 -16.51
CA LEU A 521 42.30 -26.43 -15.71
C LEU A 521 42.61 -27.94 -15.80
N GLU A 522 41.59 -28.80 -15.76
CA GLU A 522 41.78 -30.25 -15.91
C GLU A 522 42.33 -30.63 -17.29
N LYS A 523 41.87 -29.94 -18.35
CA LYS A 523 42.41 -30.12 -19.70
C LYS A 523 43.86 -29.65 -19.82
N LYS A 524 44.25 -28.57 -19.13
CA LYS A 524 45.64 -28.11 -19.06
C LYS A 524 46.50 -29.03 -18.19
N GLY A 525 45.96 -29.60 -17.12
CA GLY A 525 46.67 -30.54 -16.24
C GLY A 525 47.02 -31.87 -16.94
N ARG A 526 46.18 -32.36 -17.85
CA ARG A 526 46.50 -33.55 -18.66
C ARG A 526 47.61 -33.32 -19.69
N PHE A 527 47.94 -32.08 -20.02
CA PHE A 527 49.04 -31.76 -20.93
C PHE A 527 50.43 -31.83 -20.25
N TYR A 528 50.48 -31.88 -18.92
CA TYR A 528 51.74 -31.95 -18.16
C TYR A 528 52.05 -33.33 -17.57
N SER A 529 51.31 -34.40 -17.92
CA SER A 529 51.58 -35.77 -17.45
C SER A 529 51.96 -36.76 -18.57
N LEU A 530 52.36 -36.25 -19.74
CA LEU A 530 52.94 -37.03 -20.83
C LEU A 530 54.27 -36.38 -21.25
N GLU A 531 55.24 -36.41 -20.34
CA GLU A 531 56.69 -36.36 -20.63
C GLU A 531 57.42 -37.28 -19.65
#